data_AF-A0A942J401-F1
#
_entry.id   AF-A0A942J401-F1
#
_cell.length_a   1.000
_cell.length_b   1.000
_cell.length_c   1.000
_cell.angle_alpha   90.00
_cell.angle_beta   90.00
_cell.angle_gamma   90.00
#
_symmetry.space_group_name_H-M   'P 1'
#
loop_
_entity.id
_entity.type
_entity.pdbx_description
1 polymer ?
#
loop_
_entity_poly.entity_id
_entity_poly.type
_entity_poly.pdbx_seq_one_letter_code
_entity_poly.pdbx_strand_id
1 'polypeptide(L)'
;MLATFGAALTVFVAAASAVLVLRWAGQAITAAPLTAPERVPFTGGEPPEFHAWSRYHARYYVMALLFLAFDMEMVYMYPWAVVFAREGIVAFVEMGMFITILLLGVLYAWRERGLEWA
;
A
#
# COMPACT_ATOMS: atom_id res chain seq x y z
N MET A 1 11.04 -25.98 -0.06
CA MET A 1 10.53 -24.81 0.69
C MET A 1 11.64 -23.95 1.27
N LEU A 2 12.56 -24.44 2.12
CA LEU A 2 13.63 -23.59 2.68
C LEU A 2 14.60 -23.02 1.61
N ALA A 3 14.97 -23.83 0.61
CA ALA A 3 15.84 -23.37 -0.48
C ALA A 3 15.20 -22.25 -1.35
N THR A 4 13.88 -22.30 -1.56
CA THR A 4 13.15 -21.26 -2.30
C THR A 4 13.05 -19.95 -1.50
N PHE A 5 12.88 -20.03 -0.17
CA PHE A 5 12.97 -18.85 0.69
C PHE A 5 14.38 -18.25 0.72
N GLY A 6 15.41 -19.10 0.72
CA GLY A 6 16.80 -18.65 0.60
C GLY A 6 17.06 -17.91 -0.70
N ALA A 7 16.61 -18.45 -1.84
CA ALA A 7 16.72 -17.78 -3.14
C ALA A 7 15.99 -16.42 -3.16
N ALA A 8 14.76 -16.36 -2.64
CA ALA A 8 14.01 -15.09 -2.56
C ALA A 8 14.73 -14.05 -1.68
N LEU A 9 15.27 -14.48 -0.53
CA LEU A 9 16.03 -13.60 0.36
C LEU A 9 17.31 -13.09 -0.32
N THR A 10 18.04 -13.95 -1.04
CA THR A 10 19.24 -13.53 -1.75
C THR A 10 18.95 -12.49 -2.83
N VAL A 11 17.84 -12.64 -3.56
CA VAL A 11 17.42 -11.66 -4.57
C VAL A 11 17.05 -10.34 -3.91
N PHE A 12 16.28 -10.38 -2.81
CA PHE A 12 15.91 -9.18 -2.07
C PHE A 12 17.14 -8.41 -1.54
N VAL A 13 18.08 -9.13 -0.93
CA VAL A 13 19.32 -8.54 -0.40
C VAL A 13 20.20 -7.99 -1.51
N ALA A 14 20.31 -8.70 -2.64
CA ALA A 14 21.05 -8.22 -3.81
C ALA A 14 20.42 -6.97 -4.42
N ALA A 15 19.09 -6.89 -4.50
CA ALA A 15 18.39 -5.70 -4.99
C ALA A 15 18.56 -4.51 -4.04
N ALA A 16 18.41 -4.72 -2.73
CA ALA A 16 18.60 -3.68 -1.73
C ALA A 16 20.05 -3.17 -1.71
N SER A 17 21.04 -4.07 -1.78
CA SER A 17 22.44 -3.69 -1.83
C SER A 17 22.78 -2.96 -3.13
N ALA A 18 22.24 -3.39 -4.27
CA ALA A 18 22.41 -2.69 -5.54
C ALA A 18 21.89 -1.24 -5.48
N VAL A 19 20.71 -1.00 -4.89
CA VAL A 19 20.17 0.36 -4.69
C VAL A 19 21.12 1.20 -3.83
N LEU A 20 21.66 0.65 -2.75
CA LEU A 20 22.60 1.34 -1.87
C LEU A 20 23.93 1.65 -2.57
N VAL A 21 24.47 0.70 -3.32
CA VAL A 21 25.71 0.86 -4.11
C VAL A 21 25.53 1.91 -5.18
N LEU A 22 24.41 1.89 -5.91
CA LEU A 22 24.10 2.90 -6.93
C LEU A 22 23.93 4.29 -6.32
N ARG A 23 23.26 4.41 -5.17
CA ARG A 23 23.16 5.68 -4.44
C ARG A 23 24.53 6.19 -4.01
N TRP A 24 25.38 5.31 -3.46
CA TRP A 24 26.73 5.67 -3.01
C TRP A 24 27.64 6.08 -4.18
N ALA A 25 27.62 5.31 -5.27
CA ALA A 25 28.38 5.63 -6.49
C ALA A 25 27.90 6.96 -7.10
N GLY A 26 26.58 7.19 -7.16
CA GLY A 26 26.01 8.46 -7.59
C GLY A 26 26.49 9.62 -6.72
N GLN A 27 26.51 9.45 -5.40
CA GLN A 27 27.06 10.48 -4.50
C GLN A 27 28.56 10.70 -4.73
N ALA A 28 29.36 9.65 -4.92
CA ALA A 28 30.81 9.76 -5.14
C ALA A 28 31.16 10.47 -6.46
N ILE A 29 30.37 10.25 -7.53
CA ILE A 29 30.59 10.88 -8.84
C ILE A 29 30.06 12.32 -8.87
N THR A 30 28.93 12.59 -8.20
CA THR A 30 28.15 13.83 -8.36
C THR A 30 28.17 14.72 -7.13
N ALA A 31 29.19 14.60 -6.26
CA ALA A 31 29.31 15.29 -4.96
C ALA A 31 29.46 16.83 -5.03
N ALA A 32 28.81 17.52 -5.96
CA ALA A 32 28.62 18.95 -5.88
C ALA A 32 27.69 19.26 -4.69
N PRO A 33 28.11 20.09 -3.72
CA PRO A 33 27.22 20.49 -2.64
C PRO A 33 26.04 21.26 -3.22
N LEU A 34 24.83 20.90 -2.82
CA LEU A 34 23.63 21.67 -3.16
C LEU A 34 23.83 23.13 -2.73
N THR A 35 23.60 24.06 -3.65
CA THR A 35 23.57 25.49 -3.40
C THR A 35 22.39 25.82 -2.46
N ALA A 36 22.44 26.96 -1.76
CA ALA A 36 21.37 27.39 -0.85
C ALA A 36 19.94 27.29 -1.44
N PRO A 37 19.68 27.67 -2.71
CA PRO A 37 18.35 27.51 -3.32
C PRO A 37 17.97 26.06 -3.67
N GLU A 38 18.93 25.13 -3.83
CA GLU A 38 18.65 23.71 -4.10
C GLU A 38 18.33 22.91 -2.83
N ARG A 39 18.49 23.52 -1.65
CA ARG A 39 18.22 22.89 -0.34
C ARG A 39 16.80 23.10 0.17
N VAL A 40 15.96 23.81 -0.60
CA VAL A 40 14.56 24.05 -0.25
C VAL A 40 13.63 23.25 -1.18
N PRO A 41 12.44 22.80 -0.70
CA PRO A 41 11.54 21.92 -1.47
C PRO A 41 10.82 22.54 -2.69
N PHE A 42 11.38 23.57 -3.35
CA PHE A 42 10.65 24.32 -4.39
C PHE A 42 11.45 24.51 -5.67
N THR A 43 11.09 23.77 -6.71
CA THR A 43 11.62 23.88 -8.07
C THR A 43 11.00 25.02 -8.90
N GLY A 44 10.17 25.89 -8.30
CA GLY A 44 9.43 26.96 -8.98
C GLY A 44 9.91 28.40 -8.75
N GLY A 45 10.96 28.64 -7.95
CA GLY A 45 11.56 29.98 -7.72
C GLY A 45 11.07 30.86 -6.56
N GLU A 46 10.04 30.48 -5.80
CA GLU A 46 9.41 31.24 -4.70
C GLU A 46 9.39 30.42 -3.40
N PRO A 47 9.58 31.02 -2.21
CA PRO A 47 9.52 30.27 -0.96
C PRO A 47 8.10 29.75 -0.67
N PRO A 48 7.95 28.58 -0.02
CA PRO A 48 6.65 28.03 0.32
C PRO A 48 5.91 28.93 1.31
N GLU A 49 4.71 29.39 0.92
CA GLU A 49 3.87 30.28 1.75
C GLU A 49 3.19 29.55 2.93
N PHE A 50 2.94 28.24 2.78
CA PHE A 50 2.21 27.44 3.77
C PHE A 50 3.03 26.23 4.21
N HIS A 51 2.85 25.84 5.48
CA HIS A 51 3.45 24.62 6.00
C HIS A 51 2.91 23.38 5.27
N ALA A 52 3.74 22.36 5.07
CA ALA A 52 3.39 21.15 4.30
C ALA A 52 2.14 20.42 4.84
N TRP A 53 1.84 20.55 6.14
CA TRP A 53 0.67 19.92 6.77
C TRP A 53 -0.55 20.83 6.87
N SER A 54 -0.49 22.04 6.29
CA SER A 54 -1.60 22.99 6.32
C SER A 54 -2.86 22.46 5.61
N ARG A 55 -2.76 21.39 4.81
CA ARG A 55 -3.88 20.76 4.11
C ARG A 55 -4.06 19.32 4.57
N TYR A 56 -4.74 19.13 5.70
CA TYR A 56 -5.20 17.79 6.08
C TYR A 56 -6.46 17.44 5.29
N HIS A 57 -6.49 16.26 4.68
CA HIS A 57 -7.68 15.74 3.98
C HIS A 57 -8.04 14.38 4.56
N ALA A 58 -9.18 14.29 5.26
CA ALA A 58 -9.66 13.04 5.86
C ALA A 58 -9.98 11.95 4.82
N ARG A 59 -10.11 12.31 3.54
CA ARG A 59 -10.45 11.41 2.42
C ARG A 59 -9.48 10.22 2.29
N TYR A 60 -8.19 10.42 2.55
CA TYR A 60 -7.19 9.34 2.48
C TYR A 60 -7.39 8.28 3.56
N TYR A 61 -7.92 8.68 4.72
CA TYR A 61 -8.12 7.78 5.85
C TYR A 61 -9.26 6.81 5.59
N VAL A 62 -10.39 7.29 5.06
CA VAL A 62 -11.55 6.44 4.72
C VAL A 62 -11.16 5.40 3.66
N MET A 63 -10.42 5.81 2.63
CA MET A 63 -9.92 4.90 1.60
C MET A 63 -8.96 3.85 2.17
N ALA A 64 -8.04 4.25 3.05
CA ALA A 64 -7.11 3.32 3.69
C ALA A 64 -7.81 2.32 4.62
N LEU A 65 -8.80 2.77 5.39
CA LEU A 65 -9.60 1.89 6.24
C LEU A 65 -10.44 0.91 5.43
N LEU A 66 -11.05 1.36 4.33
CA LEU A 66 -11.82 0.48 3.45
C LEU A 66 -10.91 -0.55 2.76
N PHE A 67 -9.74 -0.12 2.29
CA PHE A 67 -8.73 -1.02 1.73
C PHE A 67 -8.27 -2.05 2.77
N LEU A 68 -7.95 -1.62 3.99
CA LEU A 68 -7.53 -2.51 5.06
C LEU A 68 -8.61 -3.52 5.44
N ALA A 69 -9.86 -3.07 5.52
CA ALA A 69 -10.99 -3.96 5.75
C ALA A 69 -11.04 -5.04 4.66
N PHE A 70 -11.03 -4.65 3.38
CA PHE A 70 -11.07 -5.59 2.26
C PHE A 70 -9.84 -6.52 2.17
N ASP A 71 -8.64 -6.03 2.49
CA ASP A 71 -7.40 -6.82 2.47
C ASP A 71 -7.42 -7.93 3.54
N MET A 72 -7.98 -7.65 4.71
CA MET A 72 -8.19 -8.66 5.75
C MET A 72 -9.12 -9.80 5.27
N GLU A 73 -10.07 -9.52 4.37
CA GLU A 73 -10.99 -10.54 3.84
C GLU A 73 -10.29 -11.54 2.93
N MET A 74 -9.30 -11.08 2.15
CA MET A 74 -8.50 -11.96 1.29
C MET A 74 -7.72 -12.98 2.12
N VAL A 75 -7.24 -12.59 3.31
CA VAL A 75 -6.59 -13.51 4.25
C VAL A 75 -7.54 -14.65 4.69
N TYR A 76 -8.85 -14.39 4.80
CA TYR A 76 -9.86 -15.40 5.11
C TYR A 76 -10.29 -16.23 3.89
N MET A 77 -10.25 -15.65 2.68
CA MET A 77 -10.60 -16.37 1.45
C MET A 77 -9.61 -17.50 1.09
N TYR A 78 -8.31 -17.32 1.34
CA TYR A 78 -7.30 -18.33 1.06
C TYR A 78 -7.52 -19.68 1.79
N PRO A 79 -7.65 -19.73 3.13
CA PRO A 79 -7.91 -20.99 3.82
C PRO A 79 -9.30 -21.53 3.50
N TRP A 80 -10.30 -20.67 3.29
CA TRP A 80 -11.63 -21.13 2.87
C TRP A 80 -11.59 -21.94 1.56
N ALA A 81 -10.81 -21.51 0.57
CA ALA A 81 -10.69 -22.23 -0.70
C ALA A 81 -10.17 -23.67 -0.51
N VAL A 82 -9.35 -23.90 0.51
CA VAL A 82 -8.87 -25.24 0.90
C VAL A 82 -9.97 -26.03 1.61
N VAL A 83 -10.74 -25.39 2.49
CA VAL A 83 -11.85 -26.02 3.25
C VAL A 83 -13.02 -26.39 2.33
N PHE A 84 -13.28 -25.60 1.29
CA PHE A 84 -14.33 -25.86 0.31
C PHE A 84 -14.21 -27.26 -0.32
N ALA A 85 -12.98 -27.75 -0.53
CA ALA A 85 -12.74 -29.10 -1.05
C ALA A 85 -13.25 -30.23 -0.14
N ARG A 86 -13.49 -29.96 1.15
CA ARG A 86 -13.99 -30.93 2.14
C ARG A 86 -15.47 -30.73 2.45
N GLU A 87 -15.87 -29.48 2.67
CA GLU A 87 -17.22 -29.12 3.17
C GLU A 87 -18.23 -28.81 2.05
N GLY A 88 -17.76 -28.57 0.82
CA GLY A 88 -18.61 -28.35 -0.36
C GLY A 88 -19.59 -27.18 -0.20
N ILE A 89 -20.90 -27.47 -0.29
CA ILE A 89 -21.96 -26.45 -0.35
C ILE A 89 -22.07 -25.64 0.95
N VAL A 90 -21.80 -26.24 2.12
CA VAL A 90 -21.89 -25.52 3.41
C VAL A 90 -20.87 -24.38 3.44
N ALA A 91 -19.61 -24.68 3.13
CA ALA A 91 -18.56 -23.67 3.02
C ALA A 91 -18.88 -22.63 1.94
N PHE A 92 -19.53 -23.00 0.84
CA PHE A 92 -19.95 -22.02 -0.17
C PHE A 92 -20.96 -21.01 0.36
N VAL A 93 -21.97 -21.46 1.11
CA VAL A 93 -22.99 -20.57 1.70
C VAL A 93 -22.36 -19.65 2.75
N GLU A 94 -21.46 -20.17 3.59
CA GLU A 94 -20.74 -19.37 4.60
C GLU A 94 -19.91 -18.25 3.96
N MET A 95 -19.15 -18.56 2.90
CA MET A 95 -18.38 -17.55 2.16
C MET A 95 -19.28 -16.58 1.40
N GLY A 96 -20.40 -17.05 0.85
CA GLY A 96 -21.40 -16.17 0.23
C GLY A 96 -21.98 -15.16 1.22
N MET A 97 -22.29 -15.61 2.44
CA MET A 97 -22.76 -14.74 3.52
C MET A 97 -21.68 -13.71 3.90
N PHE A 98 -20.44 -14.17 4.07
CA PHE A 98 -19.29 -13.34 4.38
C PHE A 98 -19.07 -12.23 3.35
N ILE A 99 -18.99 -12.59 2.06
CA ILE A 99 -18.85 -11.63 0.96
C ILE A 99 -20.03 -10.64 0.93
N THR A 100 -21.25 -11.11 1.20
CA THR A 100 -22.45 -10.25 1.21
C THR A 100 -22.34 -9.18 2.29
N ILE A 101 -21.91 -9.53 3.50
CA ILE A 101 -21.72 -8.58 4.61
C ILE A 101 -20.70 -7.48 4.22
N LEU A 102 -19.63 -7.86 3.53
CA LEU A 102 -18.59 -6.94 3.09
C LEU A 102 -19.07 -6.01 1.97
N LEU A 103 -19.80 -6.55 1.00
CA LEU A 103 -20.43 -5.76 -0.05
C LEU A 103 -21.39 -4.73 0.53
N LEU A 104 -22.11 -5.06 1.60
CA LEU A 104 -22.96 -4.09 2.32
C LEU A 104 -22.11 -2.96 2.93
N GLY A 105 -20.94 -3.26 3.49
CA GLY A 105 -20.00 -2.25 4.00
C GLY A 105 -19.49 -1.31 2.90
N VAL A 106 -19.12 -1.85 1.74
CA VAL A 106 -18.71 -1.05 0.57
C VAL A 106 -19.86 -0.20 0.05
N LEU A 107 -21.07 -0.77 -0.04
CA LEU A 107 -22.26 -0.07 -0.50
C LEU A 107 -22.63 1.09 0.45
N TYR A 108 -22.46 0.90 1.76
CA TYR A 108 -22.62 1.95 2.75
C TYR A 108 -21.58 3.08 2.56
N ALA A 109 -20.30 2.72 2.40
CA ALA A 109 -19.24 3.70 2.14
C ALA A 109 -19.47 4.50 0.85
N TRP A 110 -20.00 3.86 -0.19
CA TRP A 110 -20.41 4.52 -1.43
C TRP A 110 -21.54 5.52 -1.18
N ARG A 111 -22.59 5.11 -0.45
CA ARG A 111 -23.71 5.98 -0.11
C ARG A 111 -23.26 7.25 0.63
N GLU A 112 -22.31 7.11 1.55
CA GLU A 112 -21.75 8.23 2.32
C GLU A 112 -20.74 9.08 1.54
N ARG A 113 -20.59 8.84 0.23
CA ARG A 113 -19.64 9.56 -0.64
C ARG A 113 -18.19 9.47 -0.17
N GLY A 114 -17.88 8.48 0.68
CA GLY A 114 -16.52 8.23 1.14
C GLY A 114 -15.55 7.84 0.02
N LEU A 115 -16.11 7.51 -1.15
CA LEU A 115 -15.38 7.13 -2.37
C LEU A 115 -15.20 8.29 -3.37
N GLU A 116 -15.80 9.46 -3.15
CA GLU A 116 -15.77 10.56 -4.13
C GLU A 116 -14.46 11.37 -4.05
N TRP A 117 -13.93 11.77 -5.21
CA TRP A 117 -12.71 12.57 -5.37
C TRP A 117 -12.97 14.00 -5.85
N ALA A 118 -14.11 14.59 -5.48
CA ALA A 118 -14.40 15.99 -5.78
C ALA A 118 -13.76 16.97 -4.77
#